data_AF-A0A397FVD2-F1
#
_entry.id   AF-A0A397FVD2-F1
#
_cell.length_a   1.000
_cell.length_b   1.000
_cell.length_c   1.000
_cell.angle_alpha   90.00
_cell.angle_beta   90.00
_cell.angle_gamma   90.00
#
_symmetry.space_group_name_H-M   'P 1'
#
loop_
_entity.id
_entity.type
_entity.pdbx_description
1 polymer ?
#
loop_
_entity_poly.entity_id
_entity_poly.type
_entity_poly.pdbx_seq_one_letter_code
_entity_poly.pdbx_strand_id
1 'polypeptide(L)'
;MNNFWTQLENQQLANKEATEKYLLTKLGSPKTEIQTNLYGEILKKIVSYYFTSEEPQNYTTYSLFGSITEISEKKYKEGKNKGQTYYVLKLGGGNTKETLQARKENLTQEKWNQITKLAILGQNLVFKYRKWITNKQVLDFYPQGKK
;
A
#
# COMPACT_ATOMS: atom_id res chain seq x y z
N MET A 1 -26.17 -4.66 25.75
CA MET A 1 -25.85 -5.36 24.49
C MET A 1 -24.80 -4.55 23.75
N ASN A 2 -23.65 -5.12 23.40
CA ASN A 2 -22.66 -4.42 22.59
C ASN A 2 -23.14 -4.39 21.13
N ASN A 3 -23.11 -3.23 20.50
CA ASN A 3 -23.48 -3.11 19.09
C ASN A 3 -22.45 -3.81 18.19
N PHE A 4 -22.82 -4.11 16.94
CA PHE A 4 -21.98 -4.85 15.99
C PHE A 4 -20.58 -4.23 15.79
N TRP A 5 -20.51 -2.90 15.69
CA TRP A 5 -19.25 -2.17 15.49
C TRP A 5 -18.34 -2.28 16.71
N THR A 6 -18.90 -2.16 17.91
CA THR A 6 -18.16 -2.36 19.17
C THR A 6 -17.64 -3.79 19.31
N GLN A 7 -18.32 -4.80 18.74
CA GLN A 7 -17.81 -6.18 18.72
C GLN A 7 -16.66 -6.36 17.71
N LEU A 8 -16.69 -5.66 16.59
CA LEU A 8 -15.59 -5.63 15.61
C LEU A 8 -14.36 -4.88 16.16
N GLU A 9 -14.57 -3.70 16.75
CA GLU A 9 -13.51 -2.87 17.34
C GLU A 9 -12.78 -3.60 18.48
N ASN A 10 -13.52 -4.34 19.32
CA ASN A 10 -12.96 -5.12 20.42
C ASN A 10 -12.52 -6.53 20.00
N GLN A 11 -12.42 -6.82 18.70
CA GLN A 11 -11.96 -8.10 18.15
C GLN A 11 -12.76 -9.34 18.62
N GLN A 12 -14.00 -9.16 19.08
CA GLN A 12 -14.88 -10.27 19.48
C GLN A 12 -15.38 -11.05 18.26
N LEU A 13 -15.47 -10.38 17.10
CA LEU A 13 -15.62 -11.00 15.78
C LEU A 13 -14.26 -10.95 15.09
N ALA A 14 -13.49 -12.04 15.18
CA ALA A 14 -12.06 -12.02 14.83
C ALA A 14 -11.72 -12.30 13.36
N ASN A 15 -12.71 -12.70 12.53
CA ASN A 15 -12.47 -13.06 11.14
C ASN A 15 -13.71 -12.93 10.26
N LYS A 16 -13.51 -13.13 8.95
CA LYS A 16 -14.57 -13.06 7.93
C LYS A 16 -15.73 -14.02 8.24
N GLU A 17 -15.43 -15.27 8.57
CA GLU A 17 -16.43 -16.32 8.77
C GLU A 17 -17.34 -16.03 9.97
N ALA A 18 -16.76 -15.56 11.08
CA ALA A 18 -17.49 -15.14 12.27
C ALA A 18 -18.39 -13.93 11.98
N THR A 19 -17.88 -12.97 11.21
CA THR A 19 -18.61 -11.76 10.82
C THR A 19 -19.76 -12.07 9.87
N GLU A 20 -19.52 -12.94 8.88
CA GLU A 20 -20.52 -13.44 7.95
C GLU A 20 -21.66 -14.15 8.70
N LYS A 21 -21.31 -15.06 9.62
CA LYS A 21 -22.29 -15.77 10.45
C LYS A 21 -23.11 -14.81 11.31
N TYR A 22 -22.47 -13.80 11.90
CA TYR A 22 -23.16 -12.80 12.73
C TYR A 22 -24.18 -12.00 11.90
N LEU A 23 -23.77 -11.51 10.72
CA LEU A 23 -24.63 -10.72 9.84
C LEU A 23 -25.83 -11.54 9.35
N LEU A 24 -25.64 -12.79 8.91
CA LEU A 24 -26.74 -13.67 8.50
C LEU A 24 -27.70 -13.97 9.66
N THR A 25 -27.18 -14.11 10.88
CA THR A 25 -28.02 -14.35 12.07
C THR A 25 -28.89 -13.13 12.41
N LYS A 26 -28.36 -11.91 12.20
CA LYS A 26 -29.07 -10.67 12.56
C LYS A 26 -29.96 -10.12 11.45
N LEU A 27 -29.55 -10.25 10.20
CA LEU A 27 -30.24 -9.69 9.02
C LEU A 27 -31.07 -10.74 8.27
N GLY A 28 -30.85 -12.03 8.55
CA GLY A 28 -31.42 -13.14 7.79
C GLY A 28 -30.66 -13.42 6.51
N SER A 29 -30.94 -14.57 5.90
CA SER A 29 -30.36 -14.94 4.61
C SER A 29 -30.98 -14.13 3.47
N PRO A 30 -30.17 -13.63 2.51
CA PRO A 30 -30.68 -12.94 1.34
C PRO A 30 -31.58 -13.88 0.52
N LYS A 31 -32.72 -13.35 0.04
CA LYS A 31 -33.73 -14.12 -0.72
C LYS A 31 -33.76 -13.78 -2.20
N THR A 32 -33.13 -12.68 -2.60
CA THR A 32 -33.07 -12.21 -3.99
C THR A 32 -31.63 -11.97 -4.41
N GLU A 33 -31.38 -11.99 -5.72
CA GLU A 33 -30.06 -11.73 -6.28
C GLU A 33 -29.51 -10.34 -5.87
N ILE A 34 -30.37 -9.32 -5.86
CA ILE A 34 -30.00 -7.97 -5.42
C ILE A 34 -29.56 -7.97 -3.95
N GLN A 35 -30.26 -8.71 -3.09
CA GLN A 35 -29.90 -8.83 -1.67
C GLN A 35 -28.58 -9.58 -1.49
N THR A 36 -28.33 -10.63 -2.27
CA THR A 36 -27.06 -11.37 -2.27
C THR A 36 -25.90 -10.48 -2.69
N ASN A 37 -26.07 -9.69 -3.76
CA ASN A 37 -25.04 -8.78 -4.25
C ASN A 37 -24.73 -7.67 -3.25
N LEU A 38 -25.78 -7.07 -2.66
CA LEU A 38 -25.63 -6.04 -1.63
C LEU A 38 -24.95 -6.60 -0.37
N TYR A 39 -25.36 -7.79 0.07
CA TYR A 39 -24.75 -8.48 1.19
C TYR A 39 -23.26 -8.75 0.96
N GLY A 40 -22.91 -9.26 -0.22
CA GLY A 40 -21.52 -9.53 -0.59
C GLY A 40 -20.64 -8.30 -0.57
N GLU A 41 -21.12 -7.17 -1.11
CA GLU A 41 -20.36 -5.90 -1.10
C GLU A 41 -20.21 -5.32 0.32
N ILE A 42 -21.24 -5.43 1.17
CA ILE A 42 -21.15 -5.01 2.58
C ILE A 42 -20.12 -5.85 3.34
N LEU A 43 -20.21 -7.19 3.25
CA LEU A 43 -19.28 -8.10 3.91
C LEU A 43 -17.85 -7.84 3.46
N LYS A 44 -17.63 -7.69 2.16
CA LYS A 44 -16.32 -7.38 1.57
C LYS A 44 -15.73 -6.08 2.12
N LYS A 45 -16.53 -5.02 2.25
CA LYS A 45 -16.05 -3.74 2.83
C LYS A 45 -15.68 -3.89 4.30
N ILE A 46 -16.52 -4.56 5.10
CA ILE A 46 -16.25 -4.79 6.53
C ILE A 46 -14.97 -5.60 6.70
N VAL A 47 -14.84 -6.71 5.96
CA VAL A 47 -13.65 -7.57 6.03
C VAL A 47 -12.40 -6.84 5.60
N SER A 48 -12.48 -6.03 4.53
CA SER A 48 -11.35 -5.24 4.04
C SER A 48 -10.89 -4.17 5.03
N TYR A 49 -11.76 -3.70 5.93
CA TYR A 49 -11.44 -2.65 6.89
C TYR A 49 -10.95 -3.20 8.23
N TYR A 50 -11.58 -4.29 8.73
CA TYR A 50 -11.33 -4.82 10.07
C TYR A 50 -10.45 -6.08 10.10
N PHE A 51 -10.39 -6.85 9.00
CA PHE A 51 -9.66 -8.12 8.92
C PHE A 51 -8.60 -8.15 7.83
N THR A 52 -8.30 -6.99 7.24
CA THR A 52 -6.99 -6.82 6.64
C THR A 52 -5.99 -6.81 7.79
N SER A 53 -5.48 -7.99 8.12
CA SER A 53 -4.09 -8.06 8.51
C SER A 53 -3.33 -7.27 7.45
N GLU A 54 -2.65 -6.20 7.84
CA GLU A 54 -1.41 -5.89 7.17
C GLU A 54 -0.67 -7.23 7.18
N GLU A 55 -0.63 -7.93 6.05
CA GLU A 55 0.23 -9.10 5.95
C GLU A 55 1.58 -8.59 6.44
N PRO A 56 2.20 -9.20 7.47
CA PRO A 56 3.58 -8.94 7.75
C PRO A 56 4.32 -9.46 6.52
N GLN A 57 4.48 -8.59 5.53
CA GLN A 57 5.20 -8.92 4.34
C GLN A 57 6.64 -9.05 4.81
N ASN A 58 7.05 -10.29 5.05
CA ASN A 58 8.42 -10.67 5.34
C ASN A 58 9.26 -10.40 4.08
N TYR A 59 9.52 -9.12 3.80
CA TYR A 59 10.45 -8.70 2.77
C TYR A 59 11.74 -8.21 3.42
N THR A 60 12.86 -8.56 2.81
CA THR A 60 14.14 -7.97 3.18
C THR A 60 14.16 -6.52 2.70
N THR A 61 14.40 -5.60 3.64
CA THR A 61 14.61 -4.19 3.33
C THR A 61 16.07 -3.97 2.99
N TYR A 62 16.31 -3.28 1.88
CA TYR A 62 17.63 -2.87 1.42
C TYR A 62 17.75 -1.35 1.49
N SER A 63 18.99 -0.86 1.48
CA SER A 63 19.29 0.56 1.41
C SER A 63 20.15 0.85 0.19
N LEU A 64 19.87 1.96 -0.50
CA LEU A 64 20.63 2.43 -1.64
C LEU A 64 20.95 3.91 -1.48
N PHE A 65 22.17 4.30 -1.79
CA PHE A 65 22.62 5.68 -1.75
C PHE A 65 22.75 6.24 -3.16
N GLY A 66 22.20 7.43 -3.39
CA GLY A 66 22.36 8.16 -4.66
C GLY A 66 21.50 9.41 -4.75
N SER A 67 21.73 10.20 -5.80
CA SER A 67 20.88 11.32 -6.17
C SER A 67 19.92 10.92 -7.30
N ILE A 68 18.73 11.51 -7.31
CA ILE A 68 17.76 11.30 -8.39
C ILE A 68 18.14 12.19 -9.56
N THR A 69 18.31 11.59 -10.74
CA THR A 69 18.57 12.32 -11.99
C THR A 69 17.34 12.46 -12.86
N GLU A 70 16.41 11.50 -12.79
CA GLU A 70 15.20 11.52 -13.60
C GLU A 70 14.02 10.91 -12.83
N ILE A 71 12.85 11.51 -13.00
CA ILE A 71 11.58 11.01 -12.48
C ILE A 71 10.61 10.90 -13.64
N SER A 72 10.11 9.69 -13.88
CA SER A 72 9.07 9.44 -14.89
C SER A 72 7.77 8.98 -14.22
N GLU A 73 6.66 9.64 -14.52
CA GLU A 73 5.33 9.17 -14.13
C GLU A 73 4.85 8.06 -15.07
N LYS A 74 4.36 6.96 -14.52
CA LYS A 74 3.80 5.82 -15.28
C LYS A 74 2.49 5.35 -14.67
N LYS A 75 1.71 4.64 -15.47
CA LYS A 75 0.47 3.98 -15.03
C LYS A 75 0.55 2.48 -15.24
N TYR A 76 0.00 1.70 -14.32
CA TYR A 76 -0.14 0.26 -14.51
C TYR A 76 -1.16 -0.01 -15.62
N LYS A 77 -0.74 -0.77 -16.64
CA LYS A 77 -1.60 -1.13 -17.78
C LYS A 77 -2.49 -2.35 -17.46
N GLU A 78 -2.04 -3.24 -16.59
CA GLU A 78 -2.64 -4.55 -16.31
C GLU A 78 -2.52 -4.91 -14.81
N GLY A 79 -3.29 -5.91 -14.36
CA GLY A 79 -3.28 -6.44 -12.99
C GLY A 79 -4.14 -5.68 -11.99
N LYS A 80 -4.04 -6.05 -10.69
CA LYS A 80 -4.85 -5.49 -9.58
C LYS A 80 -4.72 -3.97 -9.42
N ASN A 81 -3.60 -3.40 -9.86
CA ASN A 81 -3.29 -1.96 -9.72
C ASN A 81 -3.54 -1.17 -11.01
N LYS A 82 -4.22 -1.75 -12.01
CA LYS A 82 -4.49 -1.10 -13.31
C LYS A 82 -5.06 0.31 -13.13
N GLY A 83 -4.51 1.26 -13.87
CA GLY A 83 -4.91 2.67 -13.83
C GLY A 83 -4.27 3.49 -12.71
N GLN A 84 -3.66 2.86 -11.72
CA GLN A 84 -2.94 3.58 -10.66
C GLN A 84 -1.60 4.12 -11.18
N THR A 85 -1.26 5.33 -10.72
CA THR A 85 0.01 5.99 -11.03
C THR A 85 1.12 5.50 -10.11
N TYR A 86 2.30 5.25 -10.67
CA TYR A 86 3.55 5.01 -9.97
C TYR A 86 4.67 5.81 -10.62
N TYR A 87 5.72 6.09 -9.86
CA TYR A 87 6.85 6.87 -10.35
C TYR A 87 8.08 6.01 -10.47
N VAL A 88 8.84 6.21 -11.55
CA VAL A 88 10.13 5.58 -11.80
C VAL A 88 11.20 6.60 -11.50
N LEU A 89 12.02 6.33 -10.49
CA LEU A 89 13.12 7.18 -10.05
C LEU A 89 14.43 6.57 -10.58
N LYS A 90 15.11 7.27 -11.48
CA LYS A 90 16.47 6.90 -11.89
C LYS A 90 17.47 7.60 -10.98
N LEU A 91 18.38 6.82 -10.43
CA LEU A 91 19.51 7.33 -9.66
C LEU A 91 20.72 7.52 -10.56
N GLY A 92 21.42 8.64 -10.42
CA GLY A 92 22.55 8.97 -11.29
C GLY A 92 23.62 9.86 -10.63
N GLY A 93 23.97 9.56 -9.39
CA GLY A 93 25.15 10.11 -8.70
C GLY A 93 26.05 8.98 -8.20
N GLY A 94 27.37 9.07 -8.44
CA GLY A 94 28.36 8.05 -8.05
C GLY A 94 28.39 6.81 -8.96
N ASN A 95 28.75 5.63 -8.41
CA ASN A 95 28.84 4.35 -9.13
C ASN A 95 27.47 3.66 -9.35
N THR A 96 26.37 4.29 -8.95
CA THR A 96 25.07 3.65 -8.83
C THR A 96 24.14 4.08 -9.97
N LYS A 97 23.96 3.21 -10.97
CA LYS A 97 22.95 3.38 -12.04
C LYS A 97 21.79 2.44 -11.76
N GLU A 98 20.87 2.88 -10.93
CA GLU A 98 19.79 2.04 -10.41
C GLU A 98 18.43 2.69 -10.66
N THR A 99 17.42 1.85 -10.81
CA THR A 99 16.04 2.29 -11.01
C THR A 99 15.19 1.82 -9.83
N LEU A 100 14.53 2.78 -9.19
CA LEU A 100 13.59 2.55 -8.10
C LEU A 100 12.17 2.90 -8.56
N GLN A 101 11.17 2.29 -7.95
CA GLN A 101 9.76 2.60 -8.16
C GLN A 101 9.13 3.10 -6.87
N ALA A 102 8.36 4.16 -6.94
CA ALA A 102 7.58 4.67 -5.83
C ALA A 102 6.08 4.48 -6.11
N ARG A 103 5.35 3.87 -5.17
CA ARG A 103 3.89 3.70 -5.24
C ARG A 103 3.18 4.49 -4.16
N LYS A 104 1.96 4.93 -4.46
CA LYS A 104 1.17 5.74 -3.53
C LYS A 104 1.02 5.05 -2.17
N GLU A 105 0.74 3.75 -2.19
CA GLU A 105 0.54 2.96 -0.97
C GLU A 105 1.78 2.81 -0.07
N ASN A 106 3.01 2.99 -0.59
CA ASN A 106 4.23 2.71 0.17
C ASN A 106 4.83 3.95 0.86
N LEU A 107 4.32 5.15 0.61
CA LEU A 107 4.90 6.39 1.09
C LEU A 107 3.80 7.30 1.64
N THR A 108 4.15 8.12 2.62
CA THR A 108 3.24 9.15 3.13
C THR A 108 2.95 10.21 2.07
N GLN A 109 1.81 10.91 2.20
CA GLN A 109 1.44 12.01 1.29
C GLN A 109 2.53 13.10 1.24
N GLU A 110 3.18 13.37 2.38
CA GLU A 110 4.28 14.34 2.45
C GLU A 110 5.49 13.90 1.62
N LYS A 111 5.94 12.64 1.78
CA LYS A 111 7.04 12.08 0.99
C LYS A 111 6.71 12.06 -0.50
N TRP A 112 5.45 11.79 -0.84
CA TRP A 112 4.94 11.90 -2.21
C TRP A 112 5.08 13.30 -2.80
N ASN A 113 4.69 14.30 -2.03
CA ASN A 113 4.83 15.70 -2.43
C ASN A 113 6.31 16.13 -2.54
N GLN A 114 7.21 15.48 -1.78
CA GLN A 114 8.64 15.71 -1.86
C GLN A 114 9.24 15.09 -3.13
N ILE A 115 8.81 13.88 -3.55
CA ILE A 115 9.36 13.15 -4.70
C ILE A 115 9.44 14.01 -5.96
N THR A 116 8.38 14.74 -6.28
CA THR A 116 8.34 15.59 -7.50
C THR A 116 9.39 16.70 -7.49
N LYS A 117 9.89 17.07 -6.31
CA LYS A 117 10.92 18.08 -6.10
C LYS A 117 12.32 17.50 -5.93
N LEU A 118 12.46 16.18 -5.71
CA LEU A 118 13.76 15.57 -5.40
C LEU A 118 14.76 15.61 -6.56
N ALA A 119 14.31 15.45 -7.81
CA ALA A 119 15.19 15.56 -8.97
C ALA A 119 15.81 16.97 -9.10
N ILE A 120 15.06 18.01 -8.71
CA ILE A 120 15.49 19.41 -8.77
C ILE A 120 16.57 19.68 -7.72
N LEU A 121 16.49 19.02 -6.56
CA LEU A 121 17.40 19.27 -5.46
C LEU A 121 18.79 18.67 -5.69
N GLY A 122 18.94 17.67 -6.55
CA GLY A 122 20.23 17.02 -6.85
C GLY A 122 20.94 16.40 -5.63
N GLN A 123 20.24 16.29 -4.50
CA GLN A 123 20.80 15.84 -3.23
C GLN A 123 20.94 14.32 -3.21
N ASN A 124 22.02 13.85 -2.58
CA ASN A 124 22.15 12.43 -2.29
C ASN A 124 21.23 12.05 -1.13
N LEU A 125 20.42 11.02 -1.35
CA LEU A 125 19.49 10.48 -0.35
C LEU A 125 19.83 9.01 -0.10
N VAL A 126 19.42 8.55 1.08
CA VAL A 126 19.37 7.12 1.38
C VAL A 126 17.95 6.65 1.10
N PHE A 127 17.81 5.74 0.14
CA PHE A 127 16.54 5.10 -0.22
C PHE A 127 16.43 3.75 0.48
N LYS A 128 15.42 3.59 1.32
CA LYS A 128 14.98 2.28 1.81
C LYS A 128 14.03 1.68 0.79
N TYR A 129 14.30 0.46 0.36
CA TYR A 129 13.49 -0.21 -0.65
C TYR A 129 13.35 -1.71 -0.39
N ARG A 130 12.25 -2.28 -0.86
CA ARG A 130 12.09 -3.74 -0.98
C ARG A 130 12.42 -4.18 -2.40
N LYS A 131 13.11 -5.31 -2.52
CA LYS A 131 13.41 -5.92 -3.82
C LYS A 131 12.40 -7.02 -4.13
N TRP A 132 11.59 -6.80 -5.16
CA TRP A 132 10.86 -7.85 -5.87
C TRP A 132 11.73 -8.38 -7.01
N ILE A 133 11.47 -9.60 -7.46
CA ILE A 133 12.23 -10.31 -8.51
C ILE A 133 12.71 -9.37 -9.62
N THR A 134 11.84 -8.50 -10.14
CA THR A 134 12.15 -7.54 -11.21
C THR A 134 12.11 -6.06 -10.82
N ASN A 135 11.70 -5.72 -9.59
CA ASN A 135 11.40 -4.32 -9.23
C ASN A 135 11.94 -3.94 -7.85
N LYS A 136 12.47 -2.73 -7.70
CA LYS A 136 12.84 -2.16 -6.40
C LYS A 136 11.81 -1.13 -6.00
N GLN A 137 11.02 -1.38 -4.96
CA GLN A 137 9.96 -0.47 -4.50
C GLN A 137 10.44 0.33 -3.30
N VAL A 138 10.44 1.66 -3.43
CA VAL A 138 10.78 2.58 -2.34
C VAL A 138 9.75 2.46 -1.23
N LEU A 139 10.24 2.37 -0.01
CA LEU A 139 9.47 2.36 1.24
C LEU A 139 9.64 3.67 1.99
N ASP A 140 10.84 4.25 1.93
CA ASP A 140 11.14 5.56 2.51
C ASP A 140 12.43 6.12 1.91
N PHE A 141 12.67 7.41 2.09
CA PHE A 141 13.93 8.06 1.77
C PHE A 141 14.20 9.23 2.71
N TYR A 142 15.47 9.47 3.02
CA TYR A 142 15.90 10.54 3.91
C TYR A 142 17.21 11.15 3.42
N PRO A 143 17.45 12.45 3.70
CA PRO A 143 18.76 13.03 3.48
C PRO A 143 19.80 12.23 4.25
N GLN A 144 20.96 12.03 3.62
CA GLN A 144 22.11 11.53 4.37
C GLN A 144 22.41 12.59 5.44
N GLY A 145 22.18 12.26 6.71
CA GLY A 145 22.42 13.18 7.81
C GLY A 145 23.81 13.82 7.68
N LYS A 146 23.92 15.11 8.02
CA LYS A 146 25.24 15.74 8.12
C LYS A 146 26.04 14.95 9.14
N LYS A 147 27.21 14.45 8.73
CA LYS A 147 28.25 14.06 9.67
C LYS A 147 28.63 15.27 10.51
#